data_AF-A0A0E3NS01-F1
#
_entry.id   AF-A0A0E3NS01-F1
#
_cell.length_a   1.000
_cell.length_b   1.000
_cell.length_c   1.000
_cell.angle_alpha   90.00
_cell.angle_beta   90.00
_cell.angle_gamma   90.00
#
_symmetry.space_group_name_H-M   'P 1'
#
loop_
_entity.id
_entity.type
_entity.pdbx_description
1 polymer ?
#
loop_
_entity_poly.entity_id
_entity_poly.type
_entity_poly.pdbx_seq_one_letter_code
_entity_poly.pdbx_strand_id
1 'polypeptide(L)'
;METKAIKCKTITPLLLAGADGRTPELRPPSIKGMMRFWWRAVNGHLSLEELKKQESDLFGTSNEKVGKSKIRIRIKSEELKKINYFLLPHRDAARVNCISPDQYFSIILSSYSNIQVYSNILKLSLILGGFGKRSRRGFGSLEPENFNLKIEDIFELITCVGSNEYEMKGEKIVLKKNFSPKFRYPFLKEVAFGGEYADWKEVLESIGQASSKYCNYSLGSVSSWNTGRLASPIYVSVLKNSNNRYFPIISTLNTVFKDPNTIPNYSIQENFKAGIL
;
A
#
# COMPACT_ATOMS: atom_id res chain seq x y z
N MET A 1 -26.98 6.50 -9.48
CA MET A 1 -25.89 5.83 -8.74
C MET A 1 -24.91 5.28 -9.76
N GLU A 2 -23.75 5.90 -9.88
CA GLU A 2 -22.68 5.43 -10.77
C GLU A 2 -22.03 4.17 -10.20
N THR A 3 -21.59 3.26 -11.07
CA THR A 3 -20.89 2.04 -10.68
C THR A 3 -19.69 1.82 -11.58
N LYS A 4 -18.58 1.41 -11.00
CA LYS A 4 -17.35 1.07 -11.73
C LYS A 4 -16.76 -0.22 -11.18
N ALA A 5 -16.49 -1.16 -12.07
CA ALA A 5 -15.81 -2.40 -11.74
C ALA A 5 -14.33 -2.28 -12.13
N ILE A 6 -13.43 -2.63 -11.21
CA ILE A 6 -12.00 -2.78 -11.47
C ILE A 6 -11.68 -4.25 -11.28
N LYS A 7 -11.32 -4.92 -12.38
CA LYS A 7 -10.80 -6.29 -12.33
C LYS A 7 -9.36 -6.24 -11.82
N CYS A 8 -9.05 -7.10 -10.87
CA CYS A 8 -7.76 -7.17 -10.22
C CYS A 8 -7.22 -8.59 -10.27
N LYS A 9 -5.89 -8.72 -10.32
CA LYS A 9 -5.15 -9.96 -10.21
C LYS A 9 -4.36 -10.01 -8.90
N THR A 10 -4.32 -11.15 -8.22
CA THR A 10 -3.40 -11.39 -7.11
C THR A 10 -1.98 -11.61 -7.65
N ILE A 11 -1.02 -10.75 -7.28
CA ILE A 11 0.37 -10.87 -7.76
C ILE A 11 1.23 -11.63 -6.76
N THR A 12 1.05 -11.36 -5.47
CA THR A 12 1.75 -12.07 -4.38
C THR A 12 0.74 -12.65 -3.39
N PRO A 13 1.14 -13.63 -2.54
CA PRO A 13 0.21 -14.30 -1.64
C PRO A 13 -0.52 -13.30 -0.74
N LEU A 14 -1.85 -13.40 -0.71
CA LEU A 14 -2.70 -12.42 -0.05
C LEU A 14 -3.06 -12.89 1.36
N LEU A 15 -2.42 -12.25 2.34
CA LEU A 15 -2.47 -12.59 3.77
C LEU A 15 -3.57 -11.80 4.49
N LEU A 16 -4.80 -11.90 4.01
CA LEU A 16 -5.97 -11.36 4.69
C LEU A 16 -6.60 -12.43 5.58
N ALA A 17 -7.31 -11.99 6.61
CA ALA A 17 -8.04 -12.89 7.51
C ALA A 17 -9.47 -12.40 7.70
N GLY A 18 -10.39 -13.34 7.85
CA GLY A 18 -11.79 -13.13 8.12
C GLY A 18 -12.06 -12.56 9.49
N ALA A 19 -13.34 -12.50 9.86
CA ALA A 19 -13.74 -12.01 11.20
C ALA A 19 -13.11 -12.82 12.35
N ASP A 20 -12.82 -14.10 12.09
CA ASP A 20 -12.16 -15.03 13.02
C ASP A 20 -10.64 -14.77 13.17
N GLY A 21 -10.06 -13.88 12.37
CA GLY A 21 -8.63 -13.58 12.34
C GLY A 21 -7.74 -14.72 11.82
N ARG A 22 -8.33 -15.79 11.29
CA ARG A 22 -7.64 -17.03 10.88
C ARG A 22 -7.91 -17.41 9.43
N THR A 23 -9.17 -17.41 9.00
CA THR A 23 -9.57 -17.89 7.68
C THR A 23 -9.20 -16.86 6.60
N PRO A 24 -8.47 -17.24 5.53
CA PRO A 24 -8.20 -16.28 4.46
C PRO A 24 -9.46 -15.83 3.75
N GLU A 25 -9.74 -14.53 3.84
CA GLU A 25 -10.95 -13.90 3.32
C GLU A 25 -10.62 -12.49 2.83
N LEU A 26 -11.01 -12.18 1.59
CA LEU A 26 -10.91 -10.84 1.03
C LEU A 26 -12.21 -10.07 1.31
N ARG A 27 -12.12 -8.97 2.08
CA ARG A 27 -13.30 -8.25 2.59
C ARG A 27 -13.31 -6.78 2.16
N PRO A 28 -14.50 -6.20 1.83
CA PRO A 28 -14.62 -4.79 1.48
C PRO A 28 -14.04 -3.80 2.52
N PRO A 29 -14.17 -4.01 3.85
CA PRO A 29 -13.57 -3.11 4.84
C PRO A 29 -12.04 -3.00 4.73
N SER A 30 -11.35 -4.10 4.40
CA SER A 30 -9.89 -4.09 4.21
C SER A 30 -9.49 -3.21 3.02
N ILE A 31 -10.26 -3.27 1.93
CA ILE A 31 -10.05 -2.42 0.75
C ILE A 31 -10.28 -0.95 1.11
N LYS A 32 -11.41 -0.66 1.78
CA LYS A 32 -11.74 0.71 2.20
C LYS A 32 -10.68 1.30 3.14
N GLY A 33 -10.16 0.48 4.07
CA GLY A 33 -9.08 0.89 4.97
C GLY A 33 -7.83 1.33 4.22
N MET A 34 -7.45 0.60 3.16
CA MET A 34 -6.31 0.98 2.33
C MET A 34 -6.55 2.22 1.49
N MET A 35 -7.75 2.37 0.92
CA MET A 35 -8.14 3.61 0.22
C MET A 35 -8.02 4.84 1.12
N ARG A 36 -8.52 4.77 2.36
CA ARG A 36 -8.40 5.84 3.35
C ARG A 36 -6.93 6.13 3.68
N PHE A 37 -6.13 5.08 3.87
CA PHE A 37 -4.71 5.21 4.19
C PHE A 37 -3.93 5.93 3.08
N TRP A 38 -4.05 5.46 1.84
CA TRP A 38 -3.30 6.05 0.72
C TRP A 38 -3.79 7.44 0.35
N TRP A 39 -5.10 7.69 0.44
CA TRP A 39 -5.62 9.05 0.29
C TRP A 39 -4.98 10.00 1.31
N ARG A 40 -4.91 9.62 2.59
CA ARG A 40 -4.20 10.45 3.60
C ARG A 40 -2.72 10.60 3.29
N ALA A 41 -2.06 9.54 2.83
CA ALA A 41 -0.62 9.54 2.59
C ALA A 41 -0.23 10.55 1.50
N VAL A 42 -1.01 10.68 0.41
CA VAL A 42 -0.73 11.64 -0.67
C VAL A 42 -1.29 13.04 -0.42
N ASN A 43 -2.11 13.21 0.62
CA ASN A 43 -2.65 14.51 1.05
C ASN A 43 -1.88 15.09 2.25
N GLY A 44 -0.56 14.87 2.28
CA GLY A 44 0.34 15.36 3.34
C GLY A 44 0.37 16.88 3.53
N HIS A 45 -0.15 17.62 2.55
CA HIS A 45 -0.25 19.09 2.52
C HIS A 45 -1.38 19.67 3.36
N LEU A 46 -2.39 18.86 3.67
CA LEU A 46 -3.52 19.31 4.48
C LEU A 46 -3.14 19.38 5.96
N SER A 47 -3.74 20.35 6.66
CA SER A 47 -3.75 20.33 8.12
C SER A 47 -4.50 19.10 8.65
N LEU A 48 -4.24 18.71 9.89
CA LEU A 48 -4.93 17.56 10.50
C LEU A 48 -6.46 17.74 10.53
N GLU A 49 -6.93 18.98 10.70
CA GLU A 49 -8.35 19.31 10.69
C GLU A 49 -8.95 19.15 9.29
N GLU A 50 -8.32 19.74 8.27
CA GLU A 50 -8.75 19.64 6.87
C GLU A 50 -8.71 18.20 6.36
N LEU A 51 -7.63 17.47 6.69
CA LEU A 51 -7.46 16.07 6.32
C LEU A 51 -8.61 15.21 6.88
N LYS A 52 -8.96 15.39 8.16
CA LYS A 52 -10.07 14.68 8.80
C LYS A 52 -11.42 15.05 8.19
N LYS A 53 -11.64 16.34 7.90
CA LYS A 53 -12.87 16.83 7.28
C LYS A 53 -13.07 16.21 5.90
N GLN A 54 -12.09 16.38 5.02
CA GLN A 54 -12.15 15.87 3.64
C GLN A 54 -12.21 14.33 3.59
N GLU A 55 -11.44 13.61 4.44
CA GLU A 55 -11.56 12.16 4.53
C GLU A 55 -12.98 11.73 4.93
N SER A 56 -13.57 12.44 5.89
CA SER A 56 -14.93 12.17 6.35
C SER A 56 -15.97 12.45 5.26
N ASP A 57 -15.78 13.50 4.46
CA ASP A 57 -16.65 13.81 3.33
C ASP A 57 -16.60 12.75 2.23
N LEU A 58 -15.45 12.10 2.03
CA LEU A 58 -15.26 11.04 1.05
C LEU A 58 -15.74 9.67 1.55
N PHE A 59 -15.34 9.28 2.76
CA PHE A 59 -15.47 7.92 3.27
C PHE A 59 -16.49 7.76 4.40
N GLY A 60 -17.09 8.86 4.87
CA GLY A 60 -17.97 8.88 6.03
C GLY A 60 -17.22 8.74 7.35
N THR A 61 -17.90 9.15 8.41
CA THR A 61 -17.47 9.00 9.81
C THR A 61 -18.67 8.62 10.67
N SER A 62 -18.45 8.13 11.89
CA SER A 62 -19.52 7.72 12.81
C SER A 62 -20.26 8.90 13.47
N ASN A 63 -19.98 10.13 13.05
CA ASN A 63 -20.62 11.35 13.57
C ASN A 63 -21.96 11.58 12.85
N GLU A 64 -23.03 11.77 13.62
CA GLU A 64 -24.40 12.00 13.15
C GLU A 64 -24.50 13.16 12.13
N LYS A 65 -23.65 14.18 12.24
CA LYS A 65 -23.65 15.36 11.35
C LYS A 65 -23.09 15.10 9.95
N VAL A 66 -22.29 14.05 9.75
CA VAL A 66 -21.59 13.77 8.47
C VAL A 66 -22.22 12.59 7.72
N GLY A 67 -22.82 11.65 8.45
CA GLY A 67 -23.58 10.55 7.88
C GLY A 67 -22.74 9.42 7.25
N LYS A 68 -23.45 8.51 6.58
CA LYS A 68 -22.89 7.27 5.99
C LYS A 68 -21.94 7.57 4.84
N SER A 69 -20.97 6.68 4.63
CA SER A 69 -20.06 6.71 3.48
C SER A 69 -20.79 6.85 2.14
N LYS A 70 -20.32 7.78 1.31
CA LYS A 70 -20.83 8.00 -0.05
C LYS A 70 -20.48 6.86 -1.03
N ILE A 71 -19.50 6.01 -0.67
CA ILE A 71 -19.07 4.86 -1.47
C ILE A 71 -19.54 3.52 -0.86
N ARG A 72 -20.02 2.64 -1.73
CA ARG A 72 -20.24 1.21 -1.46
C ARG A 72 -19.20 0.39 -2.22
N ILE A 73 -18.55 -0.54 -1.53
CA ILE A 73 -17.58 -1.48 -2.12
C ILE A 73 -18.17 -2.88 -2.06
N ARG A 74 -18.16 -3.58 -3.20
CA ARG A 74 -18.50 -4.99 -3.33
C ARG A 74 -17.34 -5.73 -3.98
N ILE A 75 -17.20 -7.01 -3.66
CA ILE A 75 -16.18 -7.87 -4.25
C ILE A 75 -16.93 -8.99 -4.97
N LYS A 76 -16.60 -9.19 -6.24
CA LYS A 76 -17.13 -10.28 -7.06
C LYS A 76 -15.98 -11.20 -7.40
N SER A 77 -16.02 -12.43 -6.91
CA SER A 77 -15.00 -13.45 -7.15
C SER A 77 -15.68 -14.81 -7.22
N GLU A 78 -15.08 -15.72 -7.98
CA GLU A 78 -15.27 -17.15 -7.72
C GLU A 78 -14.60 -17.55 -6.39
N GLU A 79 -14.69 -18.82 -6.03
CA GLU A 79 -13.97 -19.32 -4.86
C GLU A 79 -12.46 -19.20 -5.09
N LEU A 80 -11.82 -18.30 -4.34
CA LEU A 80 -10.38 -18.09 -4.42
C LEU A 80 -9.64 -19.25 -3.74
N LYS A 81 -8.78 -19.91 -4.52
CA LYS A 81 -7.87 -20.97 -4.06
C LYS A 81 -6.98 -20.46 -2.93
N LYS A 82 -6.87 -21.28 -1.90
CA LYS A 82 -6.04 -21.06 -0.72
C LYS A 82 -4.86 -22.02 -0.74
N ILE A 83 -3.71 -21.55 -0.30
CA ILE A 83 -2.47 -22.33 -0.18
C ILE A 83 -1.82 -22.06 1.17
N ASN A 84 -0.89 -22.94 1.57
CA ASN A 84 0.05 -22.62 2.63
C ASN A 84 1.31 -22.01 2.03
N TYR A 85 1.78 -20.92 2.61
CA TYR A 85 3.00 -20.24 2.18
C TYR A 85 3.84 -19.79 3.37
N PHE A 86 5.11 -19.47 3.16
CA PHE A 86 6.01 -19.01 4.21
C PHE A 86 5.91 -17.49 4.41
N LEU A 87 5.72 -17.04 5.66
CA LEU A 87 5.80 -15.61 6.00
C LEU A 87 7.23 -15.06 5.81
N LEU A 88 8.23 -15.93 5.89
CA LEU A 88 9.65 -15.63 5.71
C LEU A 88 10.18 -16.51 4.58
N PRO A 89 9.93 -16.16 3.31
CA PRO A 89 10.27 -17.02 2.16
C PRO A 89 11.78 -17.29 2.08
N HIS A 90 12.62 -16.27 2.27
CA HIS A 90 14.09 -16.40 2.32
C HIS A 90 14.67 -17.31 3.44
N ARG A 91 13.84 -17.91 4.29
CA ARG A 91 14.22 -18.85 5.35
C ARG A 91 13.32 -20.09 5.40
N ASP A 92 12.35 -20.19 4.49
CA ASP A 92 11.29 -21.21 4.51
C ASP A 92 10.63 -21.37 5.89
N ALA A 93 10.30 -20.24 6.53
CA ALA A 93 9.83 -20.22 7.92
C ALA A 93 8.43 -19.59 8.09
N ALA A 94 7.77 -20.00 9.17
CA ALA A 94 6.46 -19.53 9.63
C ALA A 94 5.35 -19.67 8.55
N ARG A 95 4.89 -20.92 8.35
CA ARG A 95 3.80 -21.24 7.41
C ARG A 95 2.48 -20.60 7.82
N VAL A 96 1.73 -20.14 6.82
CA VAL A 96 0.45 -19.45 6.98
C VAL A 96 -0.46 -19.79 5.81
N ASN A 97 -1.76 -19.91 6.07
CA ASN A 97 -2.76 -20.05 5.01
C ASN A 97 -3.05 -18.70 4.37
N CYS A 98 -3.08 -18.63 3.04
CA CYS A 98 -3.31 -17.41 2.28
C CYS A 98 -4.04 -17.68 0.97
N ILE A 99 -4.64 -16.64 0.40
CA ILE A 99 -5.16 -16.71 -0.98
C ILE A 99 -3.96 -16.74 -1.93
N SER A 100 -3.96 -17.69 -2.88
CA SER A 100 -2.84 -17.88 -3.81
C SER A 100 -2.72 -16.73 -4.82
N PRO A 101 -1.50 -16.47 -5.33
CA PRO A 101 -1.28 -15.63 -6.51
C PRO A 101 -2.01 -16.15 -7.76
N ASP A 102 -2.01 -15.32 -8.79
CA ASP A 102 -2.52 -15.58 -10.13
C ASP A 102 -4.03 -15.86 -10.21
N GLN A 103 -4.80 -15.20 -9.35
CA GLN A 103 -6.27 -15.28 -9.32
C GLN A 103 -6.91 -13.94 -9.62
N TYR A 104 -8.09 -13.97 -10.23
CA TYR A 104 -8.82 -12.78 -10.64
C TYR A 104 -10.06 -12.57 -9.79
N PHE A 105 -10.35 -11.31 -9.50
CA PHE A 105 -11.61 -10.89 -8.91
C PHE A 105 -11.92 -9.45 -9.33
N SER A 106 -13.12 -8.97 -9.07
CA SER A 106 -13.53 -7.60 -9.37
C SER A 106 -13.89 -6.85 -8.10
N ILE A 107 -13.31 -5.65 -7.95
CA ILE A 107 -13.72 -4.69 -6.93
C ILE A 107 -14.74 -3.74 -7.60
N ILE A 108 -15.96 -3.76 -7.09
CA ILE A 108 -17.07 -2.96 -7.63
C ILE A 108 -17.31 -1.78 -6.68
N LEU A 109 -17.08 -0.57 -7.18
CA LEU A 109 -17.39 0.68 -6.50
C LEU A 109 -18.75 1.19 -6.97
N SER A 110 -19.59 1.64 -6.04
CA SER A 110 -20.84 2.34 -6.36
C SER A 110 -20.96 3.61 -5.51
N SER A 111 -21.33 4.73 -6.12
CA SER A 111 -21.51 6.03 -5.44
C SER A 111 -22.61 6.87 -6.09
N TYR A 112 -23.16 7.82 -5.34
CA TYR A 112 -23.99 8.90 -5.90
C TYR A 112 -23.17 10.16 -6.24
N SER A 113 -21.93 10.24 -5.75
CA SER A 113 -20.96 11.26 -6.15
C SER A 113 -20.03 10.74 -7.26
N ASN A 114 -19.16 11.61 -7.78
CA ASN A 114 -18.20 11.29 -8.83
C ASN A 114 -17.40 10.01 -8.51
N ILE A 115 -17.70 8.93 -9.25
CA ILE A 115 -17.08 7.61 -9.02
C ILE A 115 -15.59 7.59 -9.38
N GLN A 116 -15.15 8.51 -10.23
CA GLN A 116 -13.77 8.57 -10.72
C GLN A 116 -12.78 8.90 -9.59
N VAL A 117 -13.17 9.76 -8.64
CA VAL A 117 -12.35 10.06 -7.46
C VAL A 117 -12.01 8.77 -6.70
N TYR A 118 -13.02 7.95 -6.41
CA TYR A 118 -12.82 6.68 -5.73
C TYR A 118 -12.07 5.65 -6.56
N SER A 119 -12.31 5.65 -7.88
CA SER A 119 -11.57 4.81 -8.81
C SER A 119 -10.08 5.13 -8.77
N ASN A 120 -9.72 6.42 -8.74
CA ASN A 120 -8.32 6.86 -8.72
C ASN A 120 -7.67 6.52 -7.38
N ILE A 121 -8.37 6.75 -6.26
CA ILE A 121 -7.88 6.36 -4.93
C ILE A 121 -7.65 4.84 -4.84
N LEU A 122 -8.58 4.04 -5.38
CA LEU A 122 -8.43 2.58 -5.38
C LEU A 122 -7.23 2.16 -6.24
N LYS A 123 -7.10 2.66 -7.46
CA LYS A 123 -5.93 2.38 -8.32
C LYS A 123 -4.63 2.72 -7.62
N LEU A 124 -4.54 3.91 -7.01
CA LEU A 124 -3.37 4.34 -6.27
C LEU A 124 -3.04 3.38 -5.11
N SER A 125 -4.07 2.94 -4.39
CA SER A 125 -3.92 2.00 -3.27
C SER A 125 -3.45 0.61 -3.70
N LEU A 126 -3.87 0.16 -4.89
CA LEU A 126 -3.44 -1.10 -5.50
C LEU A 126 -1.97 -1.02 -5.93
N ILE A 127 -1.56 0.12 -6.51
CA ILE A 127 -0.23 0.34 -7.07
C ILE A 127 0.82 0.54 -5.98
N LEU A 128 0.59 1.46 -5.04
CA LEU A 128 1.59 1.84 -4.02
C LEU A 128 1.56 0.94 -2.78
N GLY A 129 0.47 0.18 -2.61
CA GLY A 129 0.17 -0.57 -1.40
C GLY A 129 0.18 -2.07 -1.55
N GLY A 130 -0.10 -2.73 -0.43
CA GLY A 130 -0.44 -4.15 -0.37
C GLY A 130 -1.56 -4.37 0.63
N PHE A 131 -2.17 -5.55 0.61
CA PHE A 131 -3.34 -5.86 1.42
C PHE A 131 -3.04 -7.01 2.39
N GLY A 132 -3.42 -6.83 3.65
CA GLY A 132 -3.25 -7.85 4.70
C GLY A 132 -1.90 -7.81 5.42
N LYS A 133 -1.55 -8.92 6.06
CA LYS A 133 -0.30 -9.04 6.85
C LYS A 133 0.90 -8.97 5.93
N ARG A 134 1.99 -8.35 6.42
CA ARG A 134 3.24 -8.14 5.66
C ARG A 134 3.07 -7.39 4.32
N SER A 135 1.96 -6.67 4.13
CA SER A 135 1.69 -5.82 2.96
C SER A 135 2.77 -4.77 2.63
N ARG A 136 3.61 -4.45 3.61
CA ARG A 136 4.76 -3.54 3.46
C ARG A 136 6.07 -4.22 3.08
N ARG A 137 6.00 -5.51 2.80
CA ARG A 137 7.12 -6.40 2.50
C ARG A 137 6.75 -7.31 1.32
N GLY A 138 6.10 -6.76 0.30
CA GLY A 138 5.77 -7.42 -0.97
C GLY A 138 4.48 -8.24 -0.97
N PHE A 139 4.00 -8.73 0.17
CA PHE A 139 2.81 -9.58 0.25
C PHE A 139 1.51 -8.83 -0.08
N GLY A 140 0.51 -9.56 -0.57
CA GLY A 140 -0.82 -9.03 -0.87
C GLY A 140 -0.83 -7.91 -1.91
N SER A 141 0.10 -7.96 -2.86
CA SER A 141 0.12 -7.04 -4.00
C SER A 141 -0.97 -7.43 -4.99
N LEU A 142 -1.73 -6.44 -5.43
CA LEU A 142 -2.88 -6.61 -6.32
C LEU A 142 -2.71 -5.67 -7.51
N GLU A 143 -2.85 -6.21 -8.71
CA GLU A 143 -2.68 -5.45 -9.96
C GLU A 143 -4.03 -5.23 -10.63
N PRO A 144 -4.41 -3.99 -10.98
CA PRO A 144 -5.58 -3.74 -11.82
C PRO A 144 -5.33 -4.22 -13.27
N GLU A 145 -6.30 -4.89 -13.88
CA GLU A 145 -6.21 -5.42 -15.25
C GLU A 145 -5.99 -4.31 -16.31
N ASN A 146 -5.28 -4.65 -17.39
CA ASN A 146 -4.96 -3.76 -18.54
C ASN A 146 -4.15 -2.52 -18.17
N PHE A 147 -3.30 -2.61 -17.15
CA PHE A 147 -2.53 -1.47 -16.66
C PHE A 147 -1.05 -1.63 -17.05
N ASN A 148 -0.68 -1.14 -18.24
CA ASN A 148 0.73 -0.96 -18.62
C ASN A 148 1.25 0.30 -17.93
N LEU A 149 1.62 0.14 -16.67
CA LEU A 149 1.91 1.23 -15.77
C LEU A 149 3.30 1.82 -16.08
N LYS A 150 3.34 3.10 -16.41
CA LYS A 150 4.57 3.89 -16.45
C LYS A 150 4.68 4.75 -15.18
N ILE A 151 5.88 5.21 -14.86
CA ILE A 151 6.09 6.09 -13.71
C ILE A 151 5.29 7.39 -13.84
N GLU A 152 5.12 7.89 -15.06
CA GLU A 152 4.31 9.07 -15.37
C GLU A 152 2.84 8.85 -15.00
N ASP A 153 2.29 7.65 -15.24
CA ASP A 153 0.90 7.33 -14.88
C ASP A 153 0.70 7.33 -13.35
N ILE A 154 1.70 6.86 -12.59
CA ILE A 154 1.66 6.95 -11.12
C ILE A 154 1.74 8.40 -10.70
N PHE A 155 2.63 9.18 -11.31
CA PHE A 155 2.81 10.59 -10.98
C PHE A 155 1.50 11.36 -11.18
N GLU A 156 0.87 11.22 -12.33
CA GLU A 156 -0.45 11.79 -12.62
C GLU A 156 -1.51 11.34 -11.61
N LEU A 157 -1.49 10.07 -11.23
CA LEU A 157 -2.45 9.53 -10.26
C LEU A 157 -2.23 10.07 -8.85
N ILE A 158 -0.98 10.21 -8.39
CA ILE A 158 -0.62 10.85 -7.12
C ILE A 158 -1.10 12.30 -7.13
N THR A 159 -0.84 13.03 -8.20
CA THR A 159 -1.24 14.43 -8.34
C THR A 159 -2.76 14.59 -8.39
N CYS A 160 -3.47 13.69 -9.07
CA CYS A 160 -4.92 13.69 -9.17
C CYS A 160 -5.62 13.37 -7.83
N VAL A 161 -5.05 12.47 -7.02
CA VAL A 161 -5.64 12.04 -5.74
C VAL A 161 -5.19 12.92 -4.56
N GLY A 162 -3.97 13.44 -4.63
CA GLY A 162 -3.32 14.24 -3.61
C GLY A 162 -3.18 15.69 -4.03
N SER A 163 -1.93 16.13 -4.17
CA SER A 163 -1.60 17.51 -4.56
C SER A 163 -0.49 17.59 -5.59
N ASN A 164 -0.28 18.80 -6.10
CA ASN A 164 0.82 19.18 -6.98
C ASN A 164 2.16 19.31 -6.24
N GLU A 165 2.30 18.76 -5.02
CA GLU A 165 3.51 18.86 -4.19
C GLU A 165 4.57 17.80 -4.49
N TYR A 166 4.37 17.02 -5.55
CA TYR A 166 5.30 16.00 -6.02
C TYR A 166 5.99 16.45 -7.32
N GLU A 167 7.19 15.96 -7.56
CA GLU A 167 7.95 16.16 -8.79
C GLU A 167 8.69 14.88 -9.18
N MET A 168 8.94 14.69 -10.47
CA MET A 168 9.78 13.59 -10.95
C MET A 168 11.27 13.97 -10.85
N LYS A 169 12.10 13.03 -10.40
CA LYS A 169 13.57 13.11 -10.40
C LYS A 169 14.16 11.83 -10.94
N GLY A 170 14.45 11.80 -12.24
CA GLY A 170 14.78 10.56 -12.93
C GLY A 170 13.64 9.56 -12.78
N GLU A 171 13.96 8.34 -12.36
CA GLU A 171 13.01 7.23 -12.17
C GLU A 171 12.36 7.22 -10.77
N LYS A 172 12.23 8.40 -10.14
CA LYS A 172 11.62 8.56 -8.83
C LYS A 172 10.60 9.68 -8.84
N ILE A 173 9.54 9.50 -8.06
CA ILE A 173 8.59 10.56 -7.72
C ILE A 173 8.90 10.99 -6.29
N VAL A 174 9.17 12.27 -6.07
CA VAL A 174 9.57 12.79 -4.75
C VAL A 174 8.69 13.97 -4.34
N LEU A 175 8.50 14.13 -3.04
CA LEU A 175 7.90 15.33 -2.47
C LEU A 175 8.85 16.53 -2.66
N LYS A 176 8.32 17.66 -3.12
CA LYS A 176 9.08 18.90 -3.36
C LYS A 176 9.75 19.39 -2.08
N LYS A 177 11.03 19.77 -2.18
CA LYS A 177 11.84 20.20 -1.01
C LYS A 177 11.27 21.43 -0.28
N ASN A 178 10.57 22.30 -1.01
CA ASN A 178 10.01 23.54 -0.47
C ASN A 178 8.76 23.29 0.37
N PHE A 179 8.25 22.05 0.36
CA PHE A 179 7.06 21.65 1.08
C PHE A 179 7.45 20.71 2.23
N SER A 180 7.33 21.21 3.47
CA SER A 180 7.54 20.42 4.68
C SER A 180 6.25 20.40 5.50
N PRO A 181 5.52 19.27 5.52
CA PRO A 181 4.37 19.13 6.39
C PRO A 181 4.74 19.41 7.84
N LYS A 182 4.05 20.35 8.48
CA LYS A 182 4.25 20.65 9.91
C LYS A 182 3.78 19.52 10.83
N PHE A 183 3.10 18.50 10.29
CA PHE A 183 2.38 17.50 11.05
C PHE A 183 3.10 16.15 11.09
N ARG A 184 3.11 15.54 12.28
CA ARG A 184 3.75 14.25 12.55
C ARG A 184 2.81 13.08 12.21
N TYR A 185 2.57 12.84 10.93
CA TYR A 185 1.91 11.61 10.46
C TYR A 185 2.61 11.01 9.23
N PRO A 186 2.33 9.75 8.87
CA PRO A 186 2.90 9.12 7.68
C PRO A 186 2.28 9.68 6.39
N PHE A 187 3.02 10.54 5.70
CA PHE A 187 2.70 11.02 4.34
C PHE A 187 3.75 10.50 3.35
N LEU A 188 3.39 10.41 2.06
CA LEU A 188 4.26 9.91 1.00
C LEU A 188 5.39 10.91 0.72
N LYS A 189 6.64 10.43 0.79
CA LYS A 189 7.85 11.22 0.50
C LYS A 189 8.48 10.86 -0.84
N GLU A 190 8.50 9.57 -1.18
CA GLU A 190 9.18 9.06 -2.37
C GLU A 190 8.47 7.80 -2.88
N VAL A 191 8.40 7.66 -4.20
CA VAL A 191 8.12 6.40 -4.90
C VAL A 191 9.30 6.09 -5.82
N ALA A 192 9.83 4.88 -5.72
CA ALA A 192 10.92 4.38 -6.56
C ALA A 192 10.56 3.00 -7.12
N PHE A 193 11.10 2.70 -8.31
CA PHE A 193 10.93 1.42 -8.99
C PHE A 193 12.20 0.60 -8.82
N GLY A 194 12.08 -0.67 -8.48
CA GLY A 194 13.23 -1.58 -8.46
C GLY A 194 13.35 -2.40 -9.74
N GLY A 195 14.38 -3.25 -9.78
CA GLY A 195 14.69 -4.10 -10.92
C GLY A 195 13.64 -5.16 -11.27
N GLU A 196 13.83 -5.79 -12.43
CA GLU A 196 12.93 -6.79 -12.98
C GLU A 196 13.33 -8.23 -12.63
N TYR A 197 12.38 -9.00 -12.14
CA TYR A 197 12.51 -10.38 -11.68
C TYR A 197 11.67 -11.33 -12.55
N ALA A 198 12.09 -12.60 -12.62
CA ALA A 198 11.38 -13.60 -13.43
C ALA A 198 10.10 -14.09 -12.72
N ASP A 199 10.16 -14.21 -11.40
CA ASP A 199 9.08 -14.71 -10.55
C ASP A 199 8.87 -13.75 -9.37
N TRP A 200 7.61 -13.56 -8.96
CA TRP A 200 7.27 -12.79 -7.77
C TRP A 200 7.90 -13.38 -6.49
N LYS A 201 8.23 -14.68 -6.48
CA LYS A 201 8.93 -15.32 -5.36
C LYS A 201 10.32 -14.72 -5.14
N GLU A 202 11.07 -14.51 -6.22
CA GLU A 202 12.41 -13.90 -6.17
C GLU A 202 12.34 -12.49 -5.56
N VAL A 203 11.30 -11.72 -5.92
CA VAL A 203 11.04 -10.40 -5.34
C VAL A 203 10.81 -10.52 -3.81
N LEU A 204 9.98 -11.46 -3.37
CA LEU A 204 9.71 -11.65 -1.93
C LEU A 204 10.93 -12.15 -1.16
N GLU A 205 11.77 -12.98 -1.78
CA GLU A 205 13.03 -13.44 -1.22
C GLU A 205 14.02 -12.28 -1.07
N SER A 206 14.21 -11.47 -2.12
CA SER A 206 15.03 -10.26 -2.10
C SER A 206 14.59 -9.30 -0.98
N ILE A 207 13.29 -8.97 -0.90
CA ILE A 207 12.71 -8.17 0.18
C ILE A 207 12.94 -8.81 1.55
N GLY A 208 12.85 -10.13 1.65
CA GLY A 208 13.08 -10.91 2.86
C GLY A 208 14.52 -10.83 3.35
N GLN A 209 15.48 -11.00 2.44
CA GLN A 209 16.92 -10.89 2.70
C GLN A 209 17.28 -9.46 3.15
N ALA A 210 16.82 -8.44 2.42
CA ALA A 210 17.01 -7.04 2.80
C ALA A 210 16.40 -6.74 4.18
N SER A 211 15.19 -7.25 4.47
CA SER A 211 14.54 -7.07 5.77
C SER A 211 15.35 -7.70 6.91
N SER A 212 15.94 -8.87 6.69
CA SER A 212 16.80 -9.54 7.68
C SER A 212 18.11 -8.82 7.90
N LYS A 213 18.79 -8.43 6.81
CA LYS A 213 20.10 -7.78 6.84
C LYS A 213 20.06 -6.42 7.52
N TYR A 214 19.01 -5.64 7.26
CA TYR A 214 18.87 -4.27 7.73
C TYR A 214 17.87 -4.11 8.89
N CYS A 215 17.61 -5.18 9.66
CA CYS A 215 16.62 -5.18 10.73
C CYS A 215 16.87 -4.05 11.76
N ASN A 216 15.96 -3.08 11.82
CA ASN A 216 16.08 -1.91 12.70
C ASN A 216 14.70 -1.31 13.01
N TYR A 217 14.58 -0.62 14.15
CA TYR A 217 13.36 0.06 14.57
C TYR A 217 12.85 1.07 13.52
N SER A 218 13.75 1.74 12.80
CA SER A 218 13.40 2.70 11.73
C SER A 218 12.72 2.05 10.53
N LEU A 219 12.77 0.72 10.42
CA LEU A 219 12.05 -0.06 9.42
C LEU A 219 10.78 -0.72 9.97
N GLY A 220 10.41 -0.43 11.22
CA GLY A 220 9.25 -0.98 11.93
C GLY A 220 9.63 -2.01 13.00
N SER A 221 8.73 -2.19 13.98
CA SER A 221 8.86 -3.16 15.08
C SER A 221 7.49 -3.69 15.47
N VAL A 222 7.41 -4.98 15.79
CA VAL A 222 6.19 -5.65 16.29
C VAL A 222 5.97 -5.37 17.80
N SER A 223 6.69 -4.40 18.36
CA SER A 223 6.89 -4.10 19.79
C SER A 223 7.86 -5.04 20.49
N SER A 224 8.74 -4.46 21.30
CA SER A 224 9.68 -5.14 22.19
C SER A 224 9.75 -4.37 23.52
N TRP A 225 10.41 -4.93 24.54
CA TRP A 225 10.59 -4.28 25.85
C TRP A 225 11.12 -2.83 25.74
N ASN A 226 11.93 -2.54 24.73
CA ASN A 226 12.58 -1.23 24.54
C ASN A 226 11.99 -0.40 23.38
N THR A 227 11.05 -0.95 22.59
CA THR A 227 10.47 -0.23 21.44
C THR A 227 8.96 -0.44 21.36
N GLY A 228 8.22 0.67 21.19
CA GLY A 228 6.80 0.58 20.88
C GLY A 228 6.54 -0.12 19.54
N ARG A 229 5.28 -0.52 19.30
CA ARG A 229 4.90 -1.04 17.99
C ARG A 229 5.05 0.07 16.96
N LEU A 230 5.91 -0.13 15.97
CA LEU A 230 6.05 0.77 14.84
C LEU A 230 5.73 0.05 13.54
N ALA A 231 4.81 0.64 12.82
CA ALA A 231 4.46 0.20 11.51
C ALA A 231 5.59 0.64 10.54
N SER A 232 6.18 -0.27 9.74
CA SER A 232 7.20 0.10 8.74
C SER A 232 6.80 1.32 7.89
N PRO A 233 7.69 2.31 7.74
CA PRO A 233 7.42 3.49 6.91
C PRO A 233 7.63 3.23 5.42
N ILE A 234 8.19 2.07 5.04
CA ILE A 234 8.44 1.71 3.64
C ILE A 234 7.45 0.62 3.23
N TYR A 235 6.63 0.93 2.23
CA TYR A 235 5.83 -0.06 1.51
C TYR A 235 6.63 -0.58 0.32
N VAL A 236 6.51 -1.88 0.08
CA VAL A 236 7.01 -2.51 -1.14
C VAL A 236 5.85 -3.31 -1.70
N SER A 237 5.29 -2.86 -2.81
CA SER A 237 4.30 -3.58 -3.61
C SER A 237 4.99 -4.22 -4.82
N VAL A 238 4.34 -5.20 -5.44
CA VAL A 238 4.89 -5.94 -6.58
C VAL A 238 3.87 -5.89 -7.71
N LEU A 239 4.30 -5.44 -8.88
CA LEU A 239 3.51 -5.44 -10.12
C LEU A 239 4.21 -6.26 -11.20
N LYS A 240 3.52 -6.47 -12.32
CA LYS A 240 3.99 -7.22 -13.48
C LYS A 240 3.97 -6.33 -14.71
N ASN A 241 5.08 -6.27 -15.44
CA ASN A 241 5.17 -5.49 -16.67
C ASN A 241 4.61 -6.26 -17.88
N SER A 242 4.53 -5.59 -19.04
CA SER A 242 4.09 -6.19 -20.31
C SER A 242 4.96 -7.35 -20.79
N ASN A 243 6.23 -7.41 -20.36
CA ASN A 243 7.18 -8.49 -20.66
C ASN A 243 7.05 -9.68 -19.70
N ASN A 244 5.98 -9.73 -18.90
CA ASN A 244 5.76 -10.74 -17.87
C ASN A 244 6.81 -10.81 -16.76
N ARG A 245 7.59 -9.74 -16.56
CA ARG A 245 8.55 -9.62 -15.45
C ARG A 245 7.92 -8.92 -14.26
N TYR A 246 8.30 -9.33 -13.06
CA TYR A 246 7.83 -8.75 -11.81
C TYR A 246 8.78 -7.67 -11.35
N PHE A 247 8.28 -6.56 -10.80
CA PHE A 247 9.14 -5.50 -10.28
C PHE A 247 8.52 -4.89 -9.01
N PRO A 248 9.35 -4.52 -8.02
CA PRO A 248 8.87 -3.88 -6.81
C PRO A 248 8.68 -2.38 -7.01
N ILE A 249 7.58 -1.84 -6.46
CA ILE A 249 7.39 -0.40 -6.26
C ILE A 249 7.59 -0.10 -4.78
N ILE A 250 8.54 0.78 -4.50
CA ILE A 250 8.93 1.17 -3.15
C ILE A 250 8.34 2.53 -2.84
N SER A 251 7.38 2.57 -1.93
CA SER A 251 6.77 3.82 -1.44
C SER A 251 7.29 4.15 -0.05
N THR A 252 8.07 5.21 0.06
CA THR A 252 8.66 5.69 1.32
C THR A 252 7.77 6.75 1.94
N LEU A 253 7.32 6.51 3.17
CA LEU A 253 6.53 7.44 3.95
C LEU A 253 7.40 8.20 4.97
N ASN A 254 6.90 9.34 5.42
CA ASN A 254 7.44 10.04 6.58
C ASN A 254 7.41 9.12 7.81
N THR A 255 8.57 8.96 8.44
CA THR A 255 8.71 8.09 9.61
C THR A 255 8.32 8.88 10.86
N VAL A 256 7.34 8.38 11.58
CA VAL A 256 6.84 9.01 12.81
C VAL A 256 6.90 7.98 13.93
N PHE A 257 7.73 8.26 14.93
CA PHE A 257 7.80 7.46 16.14
C PHE A 257 6.81 7.97 17.19
N LYS A 258 6.49 7.09 18.15
CA LYS A 258 5.69 7.44 19.32
C LYS A 258 6.43 8.45 20.21
N ASP A 259 7.73 8.25 20.41
CA ASP A 259 8.58 9.22 21.08
C ASP A 259 9.01 10.30 20.07
N PRO A 260 8.64 11.57 20.30
CA PRO A 260 8.97 12.67 19.41
C PRO A 260 10.46 12.98 19.28
N ASN A 261 11.30 12.50 20.20
CA ASN A 261 12.74 12.74 20.22
C ASN A 261 13.54 11.66 19.48
N THR A 262 12.91 10.53 19.16
CA THR A 262 13.57 9.46 18.40
C THR A 262 13.76 9.91 16.94
N ILE A 263 15.01 9.88 16.45
CA ILE A 263 15.35 10.25 15.08
C ILE A 263 15.44 8.99 14.20
N PRO A 264 14.82 8.98 12.99
CA PRO A 264 14.90 7.82 12.11
C PRO A 264 16.33 7.62 11.61
N ASN A 265 16.79 6.37 11.60
CA ASN A 265 18.02 6.01 10.92
C ASN A 265 17.75 5.90 9.41
N TYR A 266 17.88 7.04 8.72
CA TYR A 266 17.65 7.13 7.28
C TYR A 266 18.65 6.30 6.46
N SER A 267 19.90 6.17 6.91
CA SER A 267 20.89 5.32 6.22
C SER A 267 20.44 3.86 6.15
N ILE A 268 19.88 3.32 7.24
CA ILE A 268 19.32 1.96 7.24
C ILE A 268 18.10 1.85 6.31
N GLN A 269 17.25 2.88 6.26
CA GLN A 269 16.12 2.92 5.32
C GLN A 269 16.60 2.90 3.87
N GLU A 270 17.59 3.71 3.52
CA GLU A 270 18.18 3.73 2.17
C GLU A 270 18.86 2.41 1.83
N ASN A 271 19.63 1.82 2.75
CA ASN A 271 20.27 0.52 2.54
C ASN A 271 19.25 -0.61 2.32
N PHE A 272 18.12 -0.59 3.04
CA PHE A 272 17.03 -1.53 2.80
C PHE A 272 16.44 -1.38 1.39
N LYS A 273 16.20 -0.15 0.94
CA LYS A 273 15.70 0.10 -0.42
C LYS A 273 16.72 -0.33 -1.47
N ALA A 274 17.99 0.03 -1.31
CA ALA A 274 19.08 -0.34 -2.21
C ALA A 274 19.31 -1.86 -2.29
N GLY A 275 18.91 -2.63 -1.26
CA GLY A 275 18.95 -4.09 -1.32
C GLY A 275 17.78 -4.73 -2.09
N ILE A 276 16.81 -3.94 -2.56
CA ILE A 276 15.61 -4.40 -3.27
C ILE A 276 15.56 -3.81 -4.70
N LEU A 277 15.99 -2.55 -4.83
CA LEU A 277 16.16 -1.86 -6.10
C LEU A 277 17.11 -2.63 -7.01
#